data_AF-A0ABD5SUD3-F1
#
_entry.id   AF-A0ABD5SUD3-F1
#
_cell.length_a   1.000
_cell.length_b   1.000
_cell.length_c   1.000
_cell.angle_alpha   90.00
_cell.angle_beta   90.00
_cell.angle_gamma   90.00
#
_symmetry.space_group_name_H-M   'P 1'
#
loop_
_entity.id
_entity.type
_entity.pdbx_description
1 polymer ?
#
loop_
_entity_poly.entity_id
_entity_poly.type
_entity_poly.pdbx_seq_one_letter_code
_entity_poly.pdbx_strand_id
1 'polypeptide(L)'
;MSTPPLAELTTALDVLAAPRRRYLLATLLEQEDTTSIDRSSASKRSSMERLAIDVTTVEHGCPIVTDEQCERVHTDLIHAHVPRLVDAGLVTQRTDGGETTVALAEHPIFESKWVRSLLADPIGETLPIDETTVDRTLEALRNPRRRTVCAVLSRRRGTVSVTDLAAAVVAREGGDGTRLVDVTEPECTTVSAALVHEHLPVLSEAGLVEYDAEAAQVALATDAPQWRIDWVTEGPLADVSDLVRRPTGRDRRSDSSGASDGATTESTAADAPAPMASAANGDRMLWTLARPRGERSTAGRSSSSREVTSLLGESSAASDQQDGSST
;
A
#
# COMPACT_ATOMS: atom_id res chain seq x y z
N MET A 1 10.31 -11.09 -18.49
CA MET A 1 8.95 -11.00 -17.94
C MET A 1 8.45 -9.64 -18.35
N SER A 2 7.44 -9.57 -19.21
CA SER A 2 6.93 -8.29 -19.70
C SER A 2 6.16 -7.61 -18.59
N THR A 3 6.60 -6.43 -18.18
CA THR A 3 5.84 -5.55 -17.28
C THR A 3 4.46 -5.31 -17.92
N PRO A 4 3.35 -5.51 -17.19
CA PRO A 4 2.03 -5.25 -17.76
C PRO A 4 1.92 -3.78 -18.18
N PRO A 5 1.13 -3.46 -19.21
CA PRO A 5 0.87 -2.07 -19.58
C PRO A 5 0.32 -1.29 -18.37
N LEU A 6 0.75 -0.04 -18.21
CA LEU A 6 0.53 0.78 -17.01
C LEU A 6 -0.95 0.94 -16.63
N ALA A 7 -1.85 0.87 -17.62
CA ALA A 7 -3.29 0.89 -17.42
C ALA A 7 -3.79 -0.36 -16.68
N GLU A 8 -3.38 -1.55 -17.12
CA GLU A 8 -3.74 -2.82 -16.47
C GLU A 8 -3.22 -2.88 -15.03
N LEU A 9 -2.00 -2.36 -14.79
CA LEU A 9 -1.45 -2.26 -13.44
C LEU A 9 -2.30 -1.35 -12.54
N THR A 10 -2.76 -0.21 -13.06
CA THR A 10 -3.58 0.73 -12.29
C THR A 10 -4.93 0.11 -11.95
N THR A 11 -5.60 -0.51 -12.93
CA THR A 11 -6.85 -1.25 -12.70
C THR A 11 -6.65 -2.40 -11.69
N ALA A 12 -5.55 -3.15 -11.82
CA ALA A 12 -5.23 -4.22 -10.87
C ALA A 12 -5.09 -3.69 -9.45
N LEU A 13 -4.33 -2.61 -9.24
CA LEU A 13 -4.14 -2.00 -7.92
C LEU A 13 -5.45 -1.41 -7.38
N ASP A 14 -6.27 -0.77 -8.23
CA ASP A 14 -7.57 -0.24 -7.83
C ASP A 14 -8.49 -1.34 -7.32
N VAL A 15 -8.52 -2.49 -8.01
CA VAL A 15 -9.30 -3.63 -7.57
C VAL A 15 -8.70 -4.25 -6.31
N LEU A 16 -7.40 -4.50 -6.27
CA LEU A 16 -6.77 -5.24 -5.19
C LEU A 16 -6.59 -4.40 -3.91
N ALA A 17 -6.71 -3.08 -3.96
CA ALA A 17 -6.57 -2.24 -2.76
C ALA A 17 -7.66 -2.44 -1.70
N ALA A 18 -8.82 -3.03 -2.02
CA ALA A 18 -9.81 -3.37 -0.98
C ALA A 18 -9.56 -4.80 -0.46
N PRO A 19 -9.40 -4.98 0.87
CA PRO A 19 -9.19 -6.29 1.49
C PRO A 19 -10.24 -7.32 1.09
N ARG A 20 -11.52 -6.97 1.22
CA ARG A 20 -12.65 -7.87 0.89
C ARG A 20 -12.67 -8.32 -0.57
N ARG A 21 -12.17 -7.51 -1.51
CA ARG A 21 -11.99 -7.94 -2.91
C ARG A 21 -10.85 -8.93 -3.05
N ARG A 22 -9.75 -8.76 -2.30
CA ARG A 22 -8.65 -9.74 -2.25
C ARG A 22 -9.10 -11.06 -1.64
N TYR A 23 -9.83 -11.02 -0.53
CA TYR A 23 -10.40 -12.22 0.11
C TYR A 23 -11.30 -12.99 -0.83
N LEU A 24 -12.22 -12.30 -1.49
CA LEU A 24 -13.12 -12.91 -2.47
C LEU A 24 -12.36 -13.53 -3.66
N LEU A 25 -11.35 -12.85 -4.19
CA LEU A 25 -10.56 -13.40 -5.30
C LEU A 25 -9.67 -14.57 -4.88
N ALA A 26 -9.08 -14.51 -3.69
CA ALA A 26 -8.29 -15.60 -3.13
C ALA A 26 -9.14 -16.86 -2.90
N THR A 27 -10.33 -16.71 -2.29
CA THR A 27 -11.23 -17.85 -2.02
C THR A 27 -11.73 -18.49 -3.30
N LEU A 28 -12.05 -17.69 -4.33
CA LEU A 28 -12.45 -18.21 -5.64
C LEU A 28 -11.29 -18.92 -6.37
N LEU A 29 -10.05 -18.42 -6.26
CA LEU A 29 -8.87 -19.05 -6.86
C LEU A 29 -8.56 -20.39 -6.19
N GLU A 30 -8.59 -20.46 -4.86
CA GLU A 30 -8.43 -21.72 -4.11
C GLU A 30 -9.50 -22.75 -4.48
N GLN A 31 -10.75 -22.30 -4.70
CA GLN A 31 -11.84 -23.16 -5.15
C GLN A 31 -11.64 -23.66 -6.59
N GLU A 32 -11.10 -22.84 -7.49
CA GLU A 32 -10.78 -23.28 -8.85
C GLU A 32 -9.62 -24.29 -8.88
N ASP A 33 -8.58 -24.07 -8.08
CA ASP A 33 -7.43 -24.98 -7.97
C ASP A 33 -7.83 -26.35 -7.40
N THR A 34 -8.73 -26.38 -6.41
CA THR A 34 -9.25 -27.62 -5.83
C THR A 34 -10.22 -28.36 -6.75
N THR A 35 -11.04 -27.63 -7.52
CA THR A 35 -12.02 -28.22 -8.45
C THR A 35 -11.42 -28.60 -9.81
N SER A 36 -10.22 -28.13 -10.16
CA SER A 36 -9.45 -28.60 -11.33
C SER A 36 -9.25 -30.13 -11.35
N ILE A 37 -9.29 -30.78 -10.19
CA ILE A 37 -9.21 -32.23 -10.04
C ILE A 37 -10.55 -32.93 -10.42
N ASP A 38 -11.67 -32.21 -10.38
CA ASP A 38 -13.03 -32.73 -10.60
C ASP A 38 -13.74 -32.01 -11.78
N ARG A 39 -13.74 -32.63 -12.96
CA ARG A 39 -13.99 -32.02 -14.29
C ARG A 39 -15.43 -31.53 -14.59
N SER A 40 -16.23 -31.13 -13.60
CA SER A 40 -17.57 -30.58 -13.82
C SER A 40 -17.58 -29.04 -13.92
N SER A 41 -17.96 -28.48 -15.07
CA SER A 41 -18.08 -27.03 -15.30
C SER A 41 -19.14 -26.32 -14.44
N ALA A 42 -19.95 -27.06 -13.65
CA ALA A 42 -20.84 -26.50 -12.65
C ALA A 42 -20.14 -26.20 -11.31
N SER A 43 -19.03 -26.88 -11.01
CA SER A 43 -18.30 -26.75 -9.73
C SER A 43 -17.44 -25.49 -9.61
N LYS A 44 -17.34 -24.68 -10.67
CA LYS A 44 -16.54 -23.43 -10.66
C LYS A 44 -17.31 -22.19 -10.17
N ARG A 45 -18.61 -22.33 -9.90
CA ARG A 45 -19.45 -21.23 -9.41
C ARG A 45 -19.73 -21.42 -7.93
N SER A 46 -19.56 -20.36 -7.17
CA SER A 46 -19.81 -20.34 -5.74
C SER A 46 -21.03 -19.49 -5.44
N SER A 47 -21.89 -19.98 -4.55
CA SER A 47 -23.04 -19.22 -4.09
C SER A 47 -22.58 -18.03 -3.23
N MET A 48 -23.33 -16.93 -3.29
CA MET A 48 -23.00 -15.71 -2.54
C MET A 48 -22.96 -15.96 -1.02
N GLU A 49 -23.83 -16.83 -0.50
CA GLU A 49 -23.87 -17.18 0.92
C GLU A 49 -22.58 -17.88 1.36
N ARG A 50 -22.12 -18.86 0.57
CA ARG A 50 -20.85 -19.54 0.83
C ARG A 50 -19.66 -18.57 0.78
N LEU A 51 -19.63 -17.70 -0.23
CA LEU A 51 -18.57 -16.69 -0.37
C LEU A 51 -18.56 -15.70 0.80
N ALA A 52 -19.74 -15.32 1.31
CA ALA A 52 -19.82 -14.45 2.48
C ALA A 52 -19.21 -15.14 3.72
N ILE A 53 -19.52 -16.42 3.96
CA ILE A 53 -18.92 -17.19 5.07
C ILE A 53 -17.40 -17.28 4.90
N ASP A 54 -16.93 -17.72 3.73
CA ASP A 54 -15.50 -17.90 3.46
C ASP A 54 -14.71 -16.58 3.63
N VAL A 55 -15.23 -15.47 3.07
CA VAL A 55 -14.61 -14.14 3.22
C VAL A 55 -14.63 -13.68 4.67
N THR A 56 -15.71 -13.93 5.41
CA THR A 56 -15.81 -13.58 6.84
C THR A 56 -14.80 -14.36 7.67
N THR A 57 -14.59 -15.64 7.36
CA THR A 57 -13.59 -16.48 8.02
C THR A 57 -12.18 -15.96 7.79
N VAL A 58 -11.85 -15.59 6.54
CA VAL A 58 -10.54 -15.02 6.21
C VAL A 58 -10.34 -13.67 6.91
N GLU A 59 -11.31 -12.77 6.84
CA GLU A 59 -11.22 -11.42 7.44
C GLU A 59 -11.04 -11.44 8.96
N HIS A 60 -11.68 -12.38 9.65
CA HIS A 60 -11.57 -12.49 11.11
C HIS A 60 -10.50 -13.47 11.58
N GLY A 61 -9.83 -14.19 10.66
CA GLY A 61 -8.90 -15.27 11.00
C GLY A 61 -9.52 -16.35 11.88
N CYS A 62 -10.85 -16.53 11.80
CA CYS A 62 -11.60 -17.41 12.70
C CYS A 62 -12.63 -18.26 11.92
N PRO A 63 -12.60 -19.59 12.06
CA PRO A 63 -13.52 -20.48 11.35
C PRO A 63 -14.96 -20.40 11.87
N ILE A 64 -15.16 -19.90 13.09
CA ILE A 64 -16.50 -19.71 13.68
C ILE A 64 -16.86 -18.23 13.55
N VAL A 65 -17.80 -17.96 12.66
CA VAL A 65 -18.29 -16.62 12.33
C VAL A 65 -19.74 -16.47 12.78
N THR A 66 -20.15 -15.26 13.19
CA THR A 66 -21.56 -15.01 13.58
C THR A 66 -22.42 -14.70 12.36
N ASP A 67 -23.72 -14.94 12.48
CA ASP A 67 -24.69 -14.62 11.43
C ASP A 67 -24.65 -13.12 11.07
N GLU A 68 -24.55 -12.24 12.08
CA GLU A 68 -24.45 -10.79 11.87
C GLU A 68 -23.18 -10.39 11.07
N GLN A 69 -22.05 -11.05 11.33
CA GLN A 69 -20.83 -10.82 10.56
C GLN A 69 -21.05 -11.25 9.10
N CYS A 70 -21.58 -12.45 8.88
CA CYS A 70 -21.84 -12.99 7.56
C CYS A 70 -22.83 -12.13 6.76
N GLU A 71 -23.92 -11.68 7.38
CA GLU A 71 -24.94 -10.81 6.75
C GLU A 71 -24.34 -9.46 6.31
N ARG A 72 -23.48 -8.86 7.14
CA ARG A 72 -22.79 -7.62 6.80
C ARG A 72 -21.87 -7.82 5.60
N VAL A 73 -21.03 -8.86 5.62
CA VAL A 73 -20.13 -9.20 4.52
C VAL A 73 -20.93 -9.50 3.25
N HIS A 74 -22.00 -10.28 3.35
CA HIS A 74 -22.87 -10.62 2.23
C HIS A 74 -23.44 -9.35 1.55
N THR A 75 -23.94 -8.41 2.35
CA THR A 75 -24.46 -7.13 1.88
C THR A 75 -23.38 -6.33 1.15
N ASP A 76 -22.19 -6.23 1.73
CA ASP A 76 -21.05 -5.52 1.12
C ASP A 76 -20.59 -6.19 -0.18
N LEU A 77 -20.56 -7.52 -0.23
CA LEU A 77 -20.21 -8.28 -1.43
C LEU A 77 -21.17 -7.97 -2.57
N ILE A 78 -22.48 -8.02 -2.32
CA ILE A 78 -23.50 -7.77 -3.35
C ILE A 78 -23.47 -6.32 -3.84
N HIS A 79 -23.34 -5.35 -2.93
CA HIS A 79 -23.57 -3.94 -3.28
C HIS A 79 -22.30 -3.17 -3.61
N ALA A 80 -21.13 -3.57 -3.08
CA ALA A 80 -19.90 -2.79 -3.21
C ALA A 80 -18.76 -3.54 -3.91
N HIS A 81 -18.58 -4.84 -3.66
CA HIS A 81 -17.39 -5.56 -4.13
C HIS A 81 -17.61 -6.31 -5.44
N VAL A 82 -18.65 -7.15 -5.54
CA VAL A 82 -18.93 -7.94 -6.74
C VAL A 82 -19.24 -7.05 -7.95
N PRO A 83 -20.06 -5.98 -7.86
CA PRO A 83 -20.29 -5.10 -9.01
C PRO A 83 -18.99 -4.50 -9.56
N ARG A 84 -18.08 -4.05 -8.68
CA ARG A 84 -16.77 -3.52 -9.10
C ARG A 84 -15.87 -4.57 -9.74
N LEU A 85 -15.95 -5.82 -9.28
CA LEU A 85 -15.18 -6.93 -9.87
C LEU A 85 -15.76 -7.36 -11.23
N VAL A 86 -17.08 -7.29 -11.41
CA VAL A 86 -17.76 -7.51 -12.68
C VAL A 86 -17.41 -6.41 -13.67
N ASP A 87 -17.45 -5.14 -13.25
CA ASP A 87 -17.07 -3.98 -14.08
C ASP A 87 -15.60 -4.06 -14.53
N ALA A 88 -14.72 -4.59 -13.67
CA ALA A 88 -13.32 -4.85 -13.99
C ALA A 88 -13.10 -6.13 -14.82
N GLY A 89 -14.16 -6.90 -15.10
CA GLY A 89 -14.09 -8.15 -15.86
C GLY A 89 -13.36 -9.29 -15.16
N LEU A 90 -13.22 -9.23 -13.82
CA LEU A 90 -12.51 -10.26 -13.04
C LEU A 90 -13.39 -11.40 -12.60
N VAL A 91 -14.69 -11.14 -12.44
CA VAL A 91 -15.68 -12.14 -12.06
C VAL A 91 -16.88 -12.07 -12.98
N THR A 92 -17.53 -13.22 -13.17
CA THR A 92 -18.84 -13.31 -13.80
C THR A 92 -19.88 -13.60 -12.74
N GLN A 93 -20.97 -12.84 -12.77
CA GLN A 93 -22.10 -13.01 -11.87
C GLN A 93 -23.29 -13.58 -12.65
N ARG A 94 -23.96 -14.58 -12.08
CA ARG A 94 -25.21 -15.12 -12.61
C ARG A 94 -26.24 -15.19 -11.50
N THR A 95 -27.41 -14.64 -11.76
CA THR A 95 -28.58 -14.76 -10.88
C THR A 95 -29.60 -15.67 -11.55
N ASP A 96 -29.91 -16.80 -10.92
CA ASP A 96 -30.91 -17.75 -11.39
C ASP A 96 -31.83 -18.12 -10.23
N GLY A 97 -33.16 -18.04 -10.43
CA GLY A 97 -34.14 -18.37 -9.40
C GLY A 97 -34.05 -17.60 -8.07
N GLY A 98 -33.33 -16.47 -8.02
CA GLY A 98 -33.07 -15.69 -6.81
C GLY A 98 -31.74 -16.01 -6.11
N GLU A 99 -31.05 -17.08 -6.53
CA GLU A 99 -29.71 -17.38 -6.06
C GLU A 99 -28.67 -16.66 -6.94
N THR A 100 -27.75 -15.95 -6.29
CA THR A 100 -26.64 -15.28 -6.98
C THR A 100 -25.38 -16.12 -6.82
N THR A 101 -24.81 -16.49 -7.97
CA THR A 101 -23.55 -17.24 -8.05
C THR A 101 -22.48 -16.41 -8.73
N VAL A 102 -21.24 -16.58 -8.28
CA VAL A 102 -20.07 -15.85 -8.79
C VAL A 102 -18.98 -16.84 -9.17
N ALA A 103 -18.27 -16.57 -10.26
CA ALA A 103 -17.10 -17.32 -10.69
C ALA A 103 -16.02 -16.37 -11.21
N LEU A 104 -14.76 -16.80 -11.19
CA LEU A 104 -13.68 -16.10 -11.87
C LEU A 104 -13.94 -16.02 -13.37
N ALA A 105 -13.61 -14.87 -13.94
CA ALA A 105 -13.55 -14.70 -15.38
C ALA A 105 -12.14 -15.06 -15.88
N GLU A 106 -12.02 -15.46 -17.15
CA GLU A 106 -10.72 -15.61 -17.80
C GLU A 106 -10.12 -14.22 -18.02
N HIS A 107 -9.27 -13.78 -17.08
CA HIS A 107 -8.68 -12.44 -17.11
C HIS A 107 -7.14 -12.48 -16.98
N PRO A 108 -6.37 -11.74 -17.82
CA PRO A 108 -4.90 -11.74 -17.81
C PRO A 108 -4.27 -11.35 -16.47
N ILE A 109 -4.99 -10.60 -15.62
CA ILE A 109 -4.53 -10.23 -14.28
C ILE A 109 -4.14 -11.46 -13.44
N PHE A 110 -4.87 -12.57 -13.59
CA PHE A 110 -4.63 -13.78 -12.82
C PHE A 110 -3.37 -14.48 -13.31
N GLU A 111 -2.94 -14.26 -14.56
CA GLU A 111 -1.67 -14.77 -15.07
C GLU A 111 -0.44 -14.02 -14.53
N SER A 112 -0.66 -12.86 -13.91
CA SER A 112 0.41 -12.09 -13.31
C SER A 112 0.93 -12.75 -12.02
N LYS A 113 2.24 -13.01 -11.98
CA LYS A 113 2.90 -13.60 -10.80
C LYS A 113 2.74 -12.77 -9.53
N TRP A 114 2.87 -11.45 -9.64
CA TRP A 114 2.75 -10.58 -8.48
C TRP A 114 1.32 -10.59 -7.91
N VAL A 115 0.30 -10.73 -8.77
CA VAL A 115 -1.10 -10.85 -8.33
C VAL A 115 -1.32 -12.18 -7.62
N ARG A 116 -0.83 -13.28 -8.20
CA ARG A 116 -0.89 -14.60 -7.55
C ARG A 116 -0.16 -14.62 -6.20
N SER A 117 1.01 -13.97 -6.12
CA SER A 117 1.76 -13.82 -4.87
C SER A 117 0.97 -13.03 -3.83
N LEU A 118 0.32 -11.93 -4.20
CA LEU A 118 -0.52 -11.14 -3.29
C LEU A 118 -1.78 -11.89 -2.84
N LEU A 119 -2.42 -12.65 -3.73
CA LEU A 119 -3.65 -13.38 -3.42
C LEU A 119 -3.40 -14.70 -2.67
N ALA A 120 -2.19 -15.26 -2.74
CA ALA A 120 -1.80 -16.44 -1.97
C ALA A 120 -1.66 -16.17 -0.45
N ASP A 121 -1.47 -14.90 -0.07
CA ASP A 121 -1.47 -14.45 1.32
C ASP A 121 -2.16 -13.09 1.43
N PRO A 122 -3.51 -13.06 1.34
CA PRO A 122 -4.25 -11.82 1.23
C PRO A 122 -4.27 -11.02 2.54
N ILE A 123 -4.04 -11.67 3.68
CA ILE A 123 -3.98 -11.08 5.03
C ILE A 123 -2.55 -10.75 5.47
N GLY A 124 -1.52 -11.24 4.77
CA GLY A 124 -0.12 -10.97 5.08
C GLY A 124 0.43 -11.78 6.25
N GLU A 125 -0.11 -12.98 6.53
CA GLU A 125 0.36 -13.85 7.62
C GLU A 125 1.80 -14.33 7.44
N THR A 126 2.22 -14.51 6.18
CA THR A 126 3.56 -14.97 5.80
C THR A 126 4.50 -13.83 5.43
N LEU A 127 3.93 -12.64 5.22
CA LEU A 127 4.67 -11.44 4.83
C LEU A 127 5.38 -10.81 6.05
N PRO A 128 6.48 -10.08 5.84
CA PRO A 128 7.18 -9.33 6.89
C PRO A 128 6.42 -8.06 7.33
N ILE A 129 5.17 -7.87 6.90
CA ILE A 129 4.33 -6.70 7.18
C ILE A 129 2.91 -7.16 7.51
N ASP A 130 2.18 -6.37 8.32
CA ASP A 130 0.79 -6.66 8.63
C ASP A 130 -0.18 -6.26 7.48
N GLU A 131 -1.41 -6.74 7.56
CA GLU A 131 -2.50 -6.44 6.62
C GLU A 131 -2.67 -4.93 6.41
N THR A 132 -2.63 -4.13 7.48
CA THR A 132 -2.83 -2.68 7.40
C THR A 132 -1.74 -2.00 6.58
N THR A 133 -0.51 -2.52 6.64
CA THR A 133 0.62 -2.04 5.86
C THR A 133 0.49 -2.49 4.40
N VAL A 134 -0.02 -3.70 4.15
CA VAL A 134 -0.37 -4.14 2.78
C VAL A 134 -1.41 -3.20 2.17
N ASP A 135 -2.47 -2.88 2.90
CA ASP A 135 -3.54 -1.96 2.46
C ASP A 135 -3.00 -0.57 2.16
N ARG A 136 -2.24 0.02 3.08
CA ARG A 136 -1.62 1.33 2.87
C ARG A 136 -0.68 1.32 1.67
N THR A 137 0.10 0.24 1.49
CA THR A 137 1.01 0.11 0.34
C THR A 137 0.23 0.01 -0.97
N LEU A 138 -0.82 -0.82 -1.04
CA LEU A 138 -1.65 -0.93 -2.24
C LEU A 138 -2.32 0.42 -2.55
N GLU A 139 -2.95 1.05 -1.56
CA GLU A 139 -3.60 2.36 -1.72
C GLU A 139 -2.60 3.43 -2.19
N ALA A 140 -1.42 3.50 -1.59
CA ALA A 140 -0.35 4.38 -2.03
C ALA A 140 0.10 4.08 -3.47
N LEU A 141 0.14 2.82 -3.89
CA LEU A 141 0.61 2.49 -5.24
C LEU A 141 -0.46 2.60 -6.33
N ARG A 142 -1.75 2.72 -6.00
CA ARG A 142 -2.83 2.95 -6.99
C ARG A 142 -2.57 4.15 -7.89
N ASN A 143 -2.09 5.25 -7.32
CA ASN A 143 -1.83 6.47 -8.08
C ASN A 143 -0.52 6.36 -8.91
N PRO A 144 -0.56 6.55 -10.23
CA PRO A 144 0.60 6.44 -11.10
C PRO A 144 1.72 7.45 -10.79
N ARG A 145 1.36 8.65 -10.32
CA ARG A 145 2.34 9.67 -9.92
C ARG A 145 3.10 9.24 -8.67
N ARG A 146 2.45 8.59 -7.70
CA ARG A 146 3.13 8.05 -6.50
C ARG A 146 4.15 6.96 -6.88
N ARG A 147 3.81 6.07 -7.82
CA ARG A 147 4.78 5.11 -8.39
C ARG A 147 5.94 5.82 -9.10
N THR A 148 5.63 6.89 -9.84
CA THR A 148 6.64 7.72 -10.52
C THR A 148 7.59 8.39 -9.53
N VAL A 149 7.09 8.90 -8.40
CA VAL A 149 7.91 9.45 -7.30
C VAL A 149 8.89 8.39 -6.79
N CYS A 150 8.42 7.18 -6.47
CA CYS A 150 9.31 6.09 -6.06
C CYS A 150 10.37 5.78 -7.13
N ALA A 151 9.98 5.75 -8.41
CA ALA A 151 10.90 5.56 -9.53
C ALA A 151 11.95 6.66 -9.65
N VAL A 152 11.58 7.92 -9.47
CA VAL A 152 12.51 9.06 -9.51
C VAL A 152 13.48 9.01 -8.33
N LEU A 153 12.97 8.79 -7.10
CA LEU A 153 13.79 8.71 -5.90
C LEU A 153 14.76 7.52 -5.94
N SER A 154 14.36 6.39 -6.52
CA SER A 154 15.27 5.24 -6.67
C SER A 154 16.50 5.51 -7.53
N ARG A 155 16.41 6.48 -8.45
CA ARG A 155 17.52 6.92 -9.32
C ARG A 155 18.38 7.99 -8.66
N ARG A 156 17.85 8.72 -7.69
CA ARG A 156 18.51 9.82 -6.96
C ARG A 156 18.76 9.36 -5.53
N ARG A 157 19.92 8.72 -5.29
CA ARG A 157 20.25 8.19 -3.95
C ARG A 157 20.32 9.33 -2.92
N GLY A 158 19.71 9.10 -1.77
CA GLY A 158 19.71 10.03 -0.65
C GLY A 158 18.57 11.02 -0.70
N THR A 159 18.67 12.04 0.15
CA THR A 159 17.65 13.07 0.32
C THR A 159 17.63 14.04 -0.86
N VAL A 160 16.44 14.30 -1.39
CA VAL A 160 16.18 15.20 -2.51
C VAL A 160 15.22 16.30 -2.06
N SER A 161 15.39 17.53 -2.56
CA SER A 161 14.44 18.61 -2.29
C SER A 161 13.11 18.33 -3.00
N VAL A 162 11.99 18.75 -2.42
CA VAL A 162 10.67 18.58 -3.03
C VAL A 162 10.59 19.31 -4.38
N THR A 163 11.24 20.46 -4.52
CA THR A 163 11.30 21.21 -5.79
C THR A 163 12.04 20.42 -6.88
N ASP A 164 13.19 19.82 -6.56
CA ASP A 164 13.94 18.99 -7.52
C ASP A 164 13.17 17.72 -7.88
N LEU A 165 12.47 17.14 -6.90
CA LEU A 165 11.59 16.00 -7.12
C LEU A 165 10.43 16.38 -8.06
N ALA A 166 9.80 17.52 -7.84
CA ALA A 166 8.70 18.00 -8.68
C ALA A 166 9.13 18.15 -10.14
N ALA A 167 10.26 18.82 -10.40
CA ALA A 167 10.81 18.95 -11.75
C ALA A 167 11.08 17.59 -12.39
N ALA A 168 11.66 16.65 -11.63
CA ALA A 168 11.96 15.31 -12.12
C ALA A 168 10.69 14.47 -12.40
N VAL A 169 9.64 14.64 -11.60
CA VAL A 169 8.34 13.99 -11.82
C VAL A 169 7.67 14.56 -13.06
N VAL A 170 7.64 15.89 -13.25
CA VAL A 170 7.08 16.52 -14.47
C VAL A 170 7.80 16.01 -15.71
N ALA A 171 9.14 16.01 -15.70
CA ALA A 171 9.92 15.49 -16.82
C ALA A 171 9.61 14.01 -17.12
N ARG A 172 9.43 13.19 -16.08
CA ARG A 172 9.14 11.76 -16.22
C ARG A 172 7.73 11.49 -16.75
N GLU A 173 6.74 12.27 -16.34
CA GLU A 173 5.35 12.14 -16.78
C GLU A 173 5.10 12.73 -18.18
N GLY A 174 5.90 13.74 -18.58
CA GLY A 174 5.86 14.32 -19.92
C GLY A 174 6.29 13.36 -21.05
N GLY A 175 6.81 12.18 -20.70
CA GLY A 175 7.21 11.14 -21.65
C GLY A 175 8.65 11.27 -22.15
N ASP A 176 9.04 10.42 -23.10
CA ASP A 176 10.44 10.26 -23.56
C ASP A 176 11.04 11.51 -24.26
N GLY A 177 10.25 12.55 -24.48
CA GLY A 177 10.69 13.82 -25.08
C GLY A 177 10.96 14.96 -24.09
N THR A 178 10.42 14.91 -22.87
CA THR A 178 10.49 16.03 -21.93
C THR A 178 11.76 15.94 -21.10
N ARG A 179 12.72 16.82 -21.41
CA ARG A 179 13.95 16.92 -20.61
C ARG A 179 13.68 17.82 -19.43
N LEU A 180 14.50 17.71 -18.39
CA LEU A 180 14.39 18.56 -17.21
C LEU A 180 14.49 20.06 -17.54
N VAL A 181 15.17 20.40 -18.64
CA VAL A 181 15.31 21.77 -19.15
C VAL A 181 14.04 22.31 -19.84
N ASP A 182 13.12 21.43 -20.22
CA ASP A 182 11.86 21.78 -20.88
C ASP A 182 10.71 21.98 -19.87
N VAL A 183 10.97 21.70 -18.57
CA VAL A 183 9.99 21.84 -17.49
C VAL A 183 9.81 23.31 -17.14
N THR A 184 8.57 23.79 -17.17
CA THR A 184 8.27 25.18 -16.82
C THR A 184 8.14 25.36 -15.30
N GLU A 185 8.49 26.55 -14.80
CA GLU A 185 8.30 26.93 -13.39
C GLU A 185 6.85 26.76 -12.87
N PRO A 186 5.78 27.15 -13.61
CA PRO A 186 4.41 26.94 -13.13
C PRO A 186 4.06 25.46 -13.00
N GLU A 187 4.46 24.60 -13.94
CA GLU A 187 4.23 23.15 -13.86
C GLU A 187 4.93 22.55 -12.64
N CYS A 188 6.19 22.93 -12.42
CA CYS A 188 6.96 22.49 -11.26
C CYS A 188 6.29 22.92 -9.94
N THR A 189 5.80 24.16 -9.88
CA THR A 189 5.12 24.69 -8.68
C THR A 189 3.82 23.93 -8.39
N THR A 190 3.00 23.66 -9.41
CA THR A 190 1.76 22.87 -9.26
C THR A 190 2.05 21.46 -8.77
N VAL A 191 3.03 20.78 -9.37
CA VAL A 191 3.40 19.42 -8.95
C VAL A 191 4.02 19.42 -7.55
N SER A 192 4.85 20.41 -7.21
CA SER A 192 5.40 20.56 -5.87
C SER A 192 4.29 20.68 -4.82
N ALA A 193 3.27 21.49 -5.06
CA ALA A 193 2.13 21.61 -4.15
C ALA A 193 1.38 20.27 -3.99
N ALA A 194 1.11 19.56 -5.08
CA ALA A 194 0.48 18.24 -5.03
C ALA A 194 1.37 17.21 -4.30
N LEU A 195 2.69 17.25 -4.48
CA LEU A 195 3.62 16.38 -3.76
C LEU A 195 3.53 16.61 -2.25
N VAL A 196 3.61 17.86 -1.79
CA VAL A 196 3.57 18.21 -0.36
C VAL A 196 2.25 17.83 0.28
N HIS A 197 1.13 18.09 -0.38
CA HIS A 197 -0.20 17.99 0.25
C HIS A 197 -0.91 16.66 0.01
N GLU A 198 -0.58 15.93 -1.06
CA GLU A 198 -1.36 14.75 -1.47
C GLU A 198 -0.53 13.48 -1.60
N HIS A 199 0.71 13.57 -2.12
CA HIS A 199 1.45 12.37 -2.51
C HIS A 199 2.47 11.91 -1.46
N LEU A 200 3.30 12.83 -0.97
CA LEU A 200 4.35 12.51 0.00
C LEU A 200 3.79 12.08 1.36
N PRO A 201 2.71 12.69 1.90
CA PRO A 201 2.09 12.21 3.14
C PRO A 201 1.63 10.75 3.03
N VAL A 202 0.93 10.40 1.96
CA VAL A 202 0.43 9.03 1.72
C VAL A 202 1.57 8.02 1.53
N LEU A 203 2.61 8.40 0.79
CA LEU A 203 3.79 7.55 0.60
C LEU A 203 4.58 7.36 1.91
N SER A 204 4.63 8.38 2.77
CA SER A 204 5.28 8.35 4.08
C SER A 204 4.49 7.48 5.07
N GLU A 205 3.17 7.63 5.11
CA GLU A 205 2.27 6.76 5.90
C GLU A 205 2.35 5.28 5.47
N ALA A 206 2.57 5.02 4.19
CA ALA A 206 2.85 3.68 3.68
C ALA A 206 4.27 3.19 3.96
N GLY A 207 5.15 4.04 4.49
CA GLY A 207 6.55 3.72 4.81
C GLY A 207 7.46 3.53 3.60
N LEU A 208 7.05 4.01 2.41
CA LEU A 208 7.83 3.86 1.17
C LEU A 208 8.85 5.00 0.99
N VAL A 209 8.62 6.14 1.63
CA VAL A 209 9.50 7.31 1.62
C VAL A 209 9.65 7.89 3.01
N GLU A 210 10.79 8.52 3.26
CA GLU A 210 11.02 9.37 4.43
C GLU A 210 10.80 10.81 3.99
N TYR A 211 9.73 11.46 4.47
CA TYR A 211 9.38 12.83 4.10
C TYR A 211 9.50 13.76 5.32
N ASP A 212 10.36 14.76 5.19
CA ASP A 212 10.49 15.89 6.12
C ASP A 212 9.77 17.11 5.53
N ALA A 213 8.60 17.42 6.11
CA ALA A 213 7.78 18.54 5.69
C ALA A 213 8.37 19.90 6.09
N GLU A 214 9.18 19.97 7.16
CA GLU A 214 9.81 21.22 7.61
C GLU A 214 10.99 21.58 6.70
N ALA A 215 11.82 20.58 6.37
CA ALA A 215 12.96 20.76 5.48
C ALA A 215 12.59 20.70 3.98
N ALA A 216 11.34 20.37 3.65
CA ALA A 216 10.87 20.10 2.28
C ALA A 216 11.80 19.11 1.55
N GLN A 217 12.10 18.01 2.23
CA GLN A 217 13.08 17.02 1.81
C GLN A 217 12.48 15.62 1.87
N VAL A 218 12.87 14.79 0.91
CA VAL A 218 12.35 13.42 0.80
C VAL A 218 13.43 12.46 0.34
N ALA A 219 13.44 11.27 0.94
CA ALA A 219 14.29 10.15 0.54
C ALA A 219 13.44 8.89 0.33
N LEU A 220 13.92 7.96 -0.51
CA LEU A 220 13.32 6.62 -0.59
C LEU A 220 13.69 5.83 0.67
N ALA A 221 12.72 5.22 1.33
CA ALA A 221 12.97 4.36 2.49
C ALA A 221 13.52 3.01 2.01
N THR A 222 14.83 2.92 1.75
CA THR A 222 15.46 1.74 1.10
C THR A 222 15.51 0.49 1.99
N ASP A 223 15.34 0.64 3.29
CA ASP A 223 15.34 -0.44 4.29
C ASP A 223 13.93 -0.99 4.57
N ALA A 224 12.90 -0.33 4.04
CA ALA A 224 11.50 -0.66 4.26
C ALA A 224 11.19 -2.13 3.93
N PRO A 225 10.40 -2.83 4.77
CA PRO A 225 10.15 -4.27 4.62
C PRO A 225 9.49 -4.64 3.28
N GLN A 226 8.78 -3.70 2.64
CA GLN A 226 8.12 -3.86 1.34
C GLN A 226 9.09 -4.29 0.23
N TRP A 227 10.37 -3.89 0.29
CA TRP A 227 11.39 -4.29 -0.71
C TRP A 227 11.79 -5.77 -0.65
N ARG A 228 11.36 -6.48 0.39
CA ARG A 228 11.54 -7.93 0.56
C ARG A 228 10.33 -8.74 0.11
N ILE A 229 9.28 -8.07 -0.38
CA ILE A 229 8.02 -8.71 -0.74
C ILE A 229 7.95 -8.89 -2.26
N ASP A 230 7.65 -10.12 -2.67
CA ASP A 230 7.65 -10.50 -4.09
C ASP A 230 6.61 -9.72 -4.89
N TRP A 231 5.36 -9.60 -4.40
CA TRP A 231 4.34 -8.87 -5.16
C TRP A 231 4.69 -7.39 -5.37
N VAL A 232 5.43 -6.76 -4.45
CA VAL A 232 5.93 -5.38 -4.61
C VAL A 232 7.04 -5.33 -5.65
N THR A 233 8.02 -6.22 -5.52
CA THR A 233 9.27 -6.20 -6.29
C THR A 233 9.18 -6.85 -7.67
N GLU A 234 8.15 -7.65 -7.93
CA GLU A 234 7.83 -8.22 -9.24
C GLU A 234 6.65 -7.51 -9.93
N GLY A 235 5.98 -6.60 -9.22
CA GLY A 235 4.77 -5.91 -9.68
C GLY A 235 4.94 -4.40 -9.78
N PRO A 236 4.25 -3.61 -8.93
CA PRO A 236 4.11 -2.16 -9.10
C PRO A 236 5.42 -1.38 -8.96
N LEU A 237 6.42 -1.93 -8.26
CA LEU A 237 7.72 -1.30 -8.03
C LEU A 237 8.89 -2.14 -8.56
N ALA A 238 8.65 -2.97 -9.59
CA ALA A 238 9.70 -3.81 -10.17
C ALA A 238 10.93 -3.02 -10.64
N ASP A 239 10.70 -1.95 -11.42
CA ASP A 239 11.76 -1.06 -11.91
C ASP A 239 12.56 -0.41 -10.77
N VAL A 240 11.91 -0.16 -9.63
CA VAL A 240 12.53 0.45 -8.46
C VAL A 240 13.38 -0.55 -7.70
N SER A 241 12.85 -1.76 -7.53
CA SER A 241 13.46 -2.82 -6.72
C SER A 241 14.84 -3.21 -7.24
N ASP A 242 14.99 -3.29 -8.56
CA ASP A 242 16.29 -3.53 -9.20
C ASP A 242 17.33 -2.43 -8.90
N LEU A 243 16.87 -1.17 -8.83
CA LEU A 243 17.72 -0.01 -8.54
C LEU A 243 18.12 0.07 -7.07
N VAL A 244 17.21 -0.33 -6.16
CA VAL A 244 17.49 -0.43 -4.72
C VAL A 244 18.46 -1.58 -4.44
N ARG A 245 18.29 -2.75 -5.07
CA ARG A 245 19.12 -3.94 -4.83
C ARG A 245 20.52 -3.86 -5.42
N ARG A 246 20.77 -3.05 -6.45
CA ARG A 246 22.11 -2.84 -6.99
C ARG A 246 22.83 -1.76 -6.18
N PRO A 247 23.78 -2.06 -5.27
CA PRO A 247 24.70 -1.02 -4.82
C PRO A 247 25.54 -0.65 -6.03
N THR A 248 25.42 0.57 -6.56
CA THR A 248 26.27 1.06 -7.65
C THR A 248 27.69 1.26 -7.10
N GLY A 249 28.42 0.16 -6.95
CA GLY A 249 29.85 0.16 -6.74
C GLY A 249 30.56 0.37 -8.06
N ARG A 250 30.54 1.60 -8.61
CA ARG A 250 31.55 2.05 -9.57
C ARG A 250 31.51 3.57 -9.82
N ASP A 251 32.02 4.30 -8.85
CA ASP A 251 32.83 5.50 -9.13
C ASP A 251 34.21 5.29 -8.49
N ARG A 252 34.88 4.19 -8.86
CA ARG A 252 36.35 4.21 -8.80
C ARG A 252 36.77 5.05 -9.99
N ARG A 253 37.06 6.33 -9.71
CA ARG A 253 37.97 7.15 -10.50
C ARG A 253 39.10 6.24 -10.98
N SER A 254 39.18 6.06 -12.29
CA SER A 254 40.41 5.65 -12.94
C SER A 254 41.38 6.82 -12.83
N ASP A 255 41.91 7.05 -11.62
CA ASP A 255 43.16 7.78 -11.48
C ASP A 255 44.25 6.84 -11.98
N SER A 256 44.44 6.83 -13.30
CA SER A 256 45.71 6.41 -13.89
C SER A 256 46.72 7.54 -13.67
N SER A 257 47.15 7.71 -12.41
CA SER A 257 48.36 8.44 -12.08
C SER A 257 49.53 7.44 -12.02
N GLY A 258 50.56 7.76 -12.80
CA GLY A 258 51.59 6.83 -13.21
C GLY A 258 52.43 6.24 -12.09
N ALA A 259 52.76 4.97 -12.24
CA ALA A 259 53.95 4.39 -11.64
C ALA A 259 55.15 4.82 -12.49
N SER A 260 55.86 5.85 -12.01
CA SER A 260 57.24 6.11 -12.39
C SER A 260 58.15 5.11 -11.67
N ASP A 261 59.05 4.50 -12.44
CA ASP A 261 60.10 3.60 -11.98
C ASP A 261 61.07 4.22 -10.95
N GLY A 262 61.40 3.37 -9.98
CA GLY A 262 62.61 3.24 -9.18
C GLY A 262 63.67 4.34 -9.12
N ALA A 263 64.03 4.70 -7.87
CA ALA A 263 65.43 4.67 -7.43
C ALA A 263 65.51 4.60 -5.89
N THR A 264 66.18 3.55 -5.43
CA THR A 264 66.73 3.28 -4.09
C THR A 264 67.72 4.36 -3.60
N THR A 265 67.78 4.61 -2.29
CA THR A 265 69.00 4.46 -1.47
C THR A 265 68.71 4.47 0.04
N GLU A 266 69.41 3.58 0.73
CA GLU A 266 69.58 3.38 2.17
C GLU A 266 69.96 4.63 2.99
N SER A 267 69.61 4.68 4.28
CA SER A 267 70.53 4.29 5.37
C SER A 267 70.25 4.98 6.73
N THR A 268 70.15 4.14 7.77
CA THR A 268 70.61 4.29 9.18
C THR A 268 70.05 5.34 10.15
N ALA A 269 69.32 4.81 11.14
CA ALA A 269 69.53 4.81 12.60
C ALA A 269 69.61 6.12 13.44
N ALA A 270 68.66 6.26 14.38
CA ALA A 270 68.81 6.69 15.80
C ALA A 270 67.40 6.59 16.47
N ASP A 271 67.12 5.62 17.33
CA ASP A 271 67.32 5.59 18.80
C ASP A 271 66.39 6.54 19.60
N ALA A 272 65.29 5.94 20.11
CA ALA A 272 64.55 6.11 21.40
C ALA A 272 64.23 7.51 22.02
N PRO A 273 63.34 7.61 23.03
CA PRO A 273 62.15 6.83 23.40
C PRO A 273 60.88 7.70 23.66
N ALA A 274 59.77 7.02 23.96
CA ALA A 274 58.47 7.57 24.38
C ALA A 274 58.51 8.39 25.69
N PRO A 275 57.43 9.14 25.97
CA PRO A 275 56.89 9.16 27.33
C PRO A 275 55.38 8.87 27.38
N MET A 276 54.98 8.31 28.52
CA MET A 276 53.61 8.03 28.93
C MET A 276 52.87 9.28 29.45
N ALA A 277 51.54 9.18 29.33
CA ALA A 277 50.50 9.62 30.27
C ALA A 277 50.28 11.12 30.55
N SER A 278 49.06 11.58 30.27
CA SER A 278 48.24 12.23 31.32
C SER A 278 46.75 12.19 30.96
N ALA A 279 45.94 11.83 31.96
CA ALA A 279 44.49 11.79 31.95
C ALA A 279 43.85 13.18 32.05
N ALA A 280 42.65 13.31 31.48
CA ALA A 280 41.54 14.18 31.91
C ALA A 280 40.35 13.84 30.99
N ASN A 281 39.42 13.00 31.42
CA ASN A 281 38.20 13.35 32.16
C ASN A 281 37.27 14.30 31.38
N GLY A 282 36.07 13.83 31.08
CA GLY A 282 35.05 14.58 30.36
C GLY A 282 33.95 13.69 29.82
N ASP A 283 33.09 13.24 30.73
CA ASP A 283 31.76 12.67 30.50
C ASP A 283 31.03 13.28 29.28
N ARG A 284 30.14 12.49 28.64
CA ARG A 284 28.68 12.73 28.73
C ARG A 284 27.85 11.99 27.66
N MET A 285 27.20 10.94 28.16
CA MET A 285 25.80 10.54 27.95
C MET A 285 25.38 9.83 26.66
N LEU A 286 25.35 8.50 26.81
CA LEU A 286 24.45 7.54 26.20
C LEU A 286 23.00 7.83 26.62
N TRP A 287 22.11 8.10 25.66
CA TRP A 287 20.66 8.07 25.89
C TRP A 287 20.13 6.70 25.47
N THR A 288 19.82 5.89 26.48
CA THR A 288 19.03 4.65 26.34
C THR A 288 17.61 4.99 26.79
N LEU A 289 16.66 5.09 25.87
CA LEU A 289 15.25 5.29 26.24
C LEU A 289 14.53 3.96 26.38
N ALA A 290 14.06 3.76 27.60
CA ALA A 290 13.26 2.64 28.06
C ALA A 290 11.82 2.71 27.53
N ARG A 291 11.27 1.54 27.21
CA ARG A 291 9.84 1.31 26.94
C ARG A 291 9.00 1.46 28.21
N PRO A 292 7.81 2.08 28.16
CA PRO A 292 6.81 1.90 29.19
C PRO A 292 5.95 0.65 28.94
N ARG A 293 5.69 -0.09 30.02
CA ARG A 293 4.73 -1.21 30.12
C ARG A 293 3.31 -0.65 30.16
N GLY A 294 2.43 -1.14 29.29
CA GLY A 294 0.99 -0.89 29.36
C GLY A 294 0.34 -1.78 30.44
N GLU A 295 -0.28 -1.15 31.42
CA GLU A 295 -1.09 -1.78 32.46
C GLU A 295 -2.45 -2.22 31.89
N ARG A 296 -2.89 -3.41 32.31
CA ARG A 296 -4.23 -3.95 32.04
C ARG A 296 -5.22 -3.21 32.94
N SER A 297 -6.23 -2.58 32.34
CA SER A 297 -7.38 -2.07 33.08
C SER A 297 -8.61 -2.92 32.77
N THR A 298 -9.12 -3.56 33.80
CA THR A 298 -10.32 -4.38 33.83
C THR A 298 -11.56 -3.49 33.87
N ALA A 299 -12.42 -3.56 32.85
CA ALA A 299 -13.74 -2.94 32.88
C ALA A 299 -14.80 -3.98 33.28
N GLY A 300 -15.43 -3.74 34.42
CA GLY A 300 -16.60 -4.46 34.88
C GLY A 300 -17.61 -3.49 35.51
N ARG A 301 -18.90 -3.78 35.23
CA ARG A 301 -20.15 -3.29 35.85
C ARG A 301 -20.84 -2.06 35.25
N SER A 302 -21.90 -2.38 34.49
CA SER A 302 -23.32 -2.15 34.80
C SER A 302 -23.75 -0.91 35.61
N SER A 303 -24.54 -0.05 34.97
CA SER A 303 -25.71 0.70 35.49
C SER A 303 -26.39 1.31 34.26
N SER A 304 -27.54 0.84 33.78
CA SER A 304 -28.89 1.00 34.34
C SER A 304 -29.16 2.42 34.85
N SER A 305 -29.78 3.26 34.01
CA SER A 305 -30.66 4.34 34.46
C SER A 305 -31.56 4.88 33.34
N ARG A 306 -32.84 4.59 33.52
CA ARG A 306 -33.99 5.52 33.48
C ARG A 306 -34.54 5.99 32.14
N GLU A 307 -35.64 5.34 31.80
CA GLU A 307 -36.87 5.92 31.27
C GLU A 307 -37.16 7.32 31.84
N VAL A 308 -37.50 8.25 30.95
CA VAL A 308 -38.33 9.41 31.26
C VAL A 308 -39.42 9.51 30.20
N THR A 309 -40.59 9.01 30.56
CA THR A 309 -41.89 9.34 29.98
C THR A 309 -42.24 10.81 30.27
N SER A 310 -42.59 11.58 29.24
CA SER A 310 -43.52 12.71 29.33
C SER A 310 -44.14 12.90 27.92
N LEU A 311 -45.36 12.45 27.63
CA LEU A 311 -46.68 12.99 27.98
C LEU A 311 -46.92 14.46 27.54
N LEU A 312 -47.97 14.58 26.71
CA LEU A 312 -48.89 15.70 26.45
C LEU A 312 -48.57 16.67 25.30
N GLY A 313 -49.54 16.76 24.37
CA GLY A 313 -49.64 17.88 23.43
C GLY A 313 -50.53 17.67 22.20
N GLU A 314 -51.66 16.97 22.28
CA GLU A 314 -52.70 17.09 21.26
C GLU A 314 -53.40 18.46 21.37
N SER A 315 -53.89 18.94 20.21
CA SER A 315 -54.93 19.98 20.03
C SER A 315 -54.45 21.37 19.56
N SER A 316 -54.60 21.63 18.26
CA SER A 316 -55.43 22.73 17.72
C SER A 316 -55.22 22.93 16.22
N ALA A 317 -56.27 22.80 15.43
CA ALA A 317 -56.94 23.93 14.77
C ALA A 317 -57.84 23.41 13.63
N ALA A 318 -59.13 23.47 13.90
CA ALA A 318 -60.20 23.43 12.90
C ALA A 318 -60.43 24.85 12.32
N SER A 319 -61.20 24.88 11.22
CA SER A 319 -61.76 26.05 10.51
C SER A 319 -60.83 26.62 9.42
N ASP A 320 -61.29 26.92 8.20
CA ASP A 320 -62.65 27.01 7.64
C ASP A 320 -62.55 27.07 6.10
N GLN A 321 -63.72 26.99 5.47
CA GLN A 321 -64.09 27.53 4.16
C GLN A 321 -64.08 26.63 2.91
N GLN A 322 -65.31 26.17 2.63
CA GLN A 322 -66.11 26.48 1.44
C GLN A 322 -65.53 26.07 0.08
N ASP A 323 -66.15 25.05 -0.52
CA ASP A 323 -67.06 25.35 -1.62
C ASP A 323 -68.00 24.17 -1.89
N GLY A 324 -69.30 24.47 -1.89
CA GLY A 324 -70.35 23.55 -2.25
C GLY A 324 -71.44 24.30 -2.98
N SER A 325 -71.58 24.04 -4.29
CA SER A 325 -72.85 24.05 -5.01
C SER A 325 -72.64 23.57 -6.46
N SER A 326 -73.13 22.37 -6.78
CA SER A 326 -73.99 22.08 -7.95
C SER A 326 -74.21 20.57 -8.08
N THR A 327 -75.29 20.04 -7.50
CA THR A 327 -76.43 19.36 -8.15
C THR A 327 -77.28 18.60 -7.13
#